data_AF-A0A6J8C3V5-F1
#
_entry.id   AF-A0A6J8C3V5-F1
#
_cell.length_a   1.000
_cell.length_b   1.000
_cell.length_c   1.000
_cell.angle_alpha   90.00
_cell.angle_beta   90.00
_cell.angle_gamma   90.00
#
_symmetry.space_group_name_H-M   'P 1'
#
loop_
_entity.id
_entity.type
_entity.pdbx_description
1 polymer ?
#
loop_
_entity_poly.entity_id
_entity_poly.type
_entity_poly.pdbx_seq_one_letter_code
_entity_poly.pdbx_strand_id
1 'polypeptide(L)'
;MFGYFLIFSVIVAIARASISGHIATGTCVCVTGSTVNARHTASIHGHIIGQVHSGECFKFNGGIHTADGYTWYQLQHVHGQLESGCRPLDCKWDVNSNSCGYLQIKQVYWEDCGKPGGSLEACSKDKHCASQCVQHYMSRYINHYGCAHNCESYARMHNGGPAGCKHTNTLGYWNNIQSRGCRANS
;
A
#
# COMPACT_ATOMS: atom_id res chain seq x y z
N MET A 1 -26.43 -3.71 -10.02
CA MET A 1 -26.21 -4.45 -8.75
C MET A 1 -24.72 -4.32 -8.42
N PHE A 2 -24.36 -3.30 -7.64
CA PHE A 2 -22.95 -2.95 -7.37
C PHE A 2 -22.44 -3.83 -6.22
N GLY A 3 -21.52 -4.75 -6.53
CA GLY A 3 -20.92 -5.65 -5.55
C GLY A 3 -19.92 -4.93 -4.66
N TYR A 4 -20.35 -4.55 -3.45
CA TYR A 4 -19.48 -4.09 -2.38
C TYR A 4 -18.84 -5.31 -1.70
N PHE A 5 -17.65 -5.72 -2.12
CA PHE A 5 -16.88 -6.71 -1.37
C PHE A 5 -15.40 -6.33 -1.37
N LEU A 6 -14.87 -6.07 -0.16
CA LEU A 6 -13.55 -6.45 0.36
C LEU A 6 -13.35 -5.72 1.69
N ILE A 7 -13.62 -6.42 2.80
CA ILE A 7 -13.46 -5.92 4.18
C ILE A 7 -12.01 -6.25 4.60
N PHE A 8 -11.16 -5.25 4.81
CA PHE A 8 -9.84 -5.45 5.43
C PHE A 8 -9.86 -4.92 6.86
N SER A 9 -9.66 -5.80 7.86
CA SER A 9 -9.68 -5.45 9.30
C SER A 9 -8.35 -5.76 9.96
N VAL A 10 -7.66 -4.79 10.57
CA VAL A 10 -6.31 -4.97 11.16
C VAL A 10 -6.35 -5.23 12.68
N ILE A 11 -5.56 -6.19 13.17
CA ILE A 11 -5.40 -6.58 14.61
C ILE A 11 -4.56 -5.57 15.42
N VAL A 12 -4.80 -5.45 16.73
CA VAL A 12 -3.90 -4.78 17.70
C VAL A 12 -3.60 -5.70 18.90
N ALA A 13 -2.58 -6.56 18.86
CA ALA A 13 -2.17 -7.29 20.07
C ALA A 13 -0.67 -7.18 20.33
N ILE A 14 -0.32 -6.69 21.52
CA ILE A 14 0.99 -6.65 22.19
C ILE A 14 2.15 -5.86 21.57
N ALA A 15 1.97 -5.26 20.41
CA ALA A 15 2.78 -4.13 19.96
C ALA A 15 1.83 -3.03 19.48
N ARG A 16 2.06 -1.80 19.96
CA ARG A 16 1.15 -0.67 19.78
C ARG A 16 1.11 -0.26 18.31
N ALA A 17 0.12 -0.75 17.56
CA ALA A 17 -0.36 -0.12 16.34
C ALA A 17 -1.58 0.73 16.72
N SER A 18 -1.38 2.03 16.88
CA SER A 18 -2.45 2.98 17.21
C SER A 18 -2.69 3.92 16.05
N ILE A 19 -3.94 4.02 15.61
CA ILE A 19 -4.41 5.11 14.76
C ILE A 19 -5.08 6.11 15.70
N SER A 20 -4.58 7.35 15.76
CA SER A 20 -5.03 8.38 16.72
C SER A 20 -5.89 9.45 16.03
N GLY A 21 -6.95 9.90 16.71
CA GLY A 21 -7.81 11.01 16.29
C GLY A 21 -9.17 10.61 15.70
N HIS A 22 -10.02 11.60 15.41
CA HIS A 22 -11.24 11.40 14.62
C HIS A 22 -10.85 11.09 13.17
N ILE A 23 -10.94 9.82 12.78
CA ILE A 23 -10.60 9.37 11.43
C ILE A 23 -11.85 9.49 10.55
N ALA A 24 -11.87 10.48 9.65
CA ALA A 24 -12.94 10.58 8.66
C ALA A 24 -12.81 9.47 7.60
N THR A 25 -13.92 8.91 7.13
CA THR A 25 -13.92 7.99 5.98
C THR A 25 -13.16 8.63 4.80
N GLY A 26 -12.29 7.84 4.17
CA GLY A 26 -11.40 8.29 3.10
C GLY A 26 -10.05 8.82 3.58
N THR A 27 -9.81 8.92 4.89
CA THR A 27 -8.49 9.30 5.43
C THR A 27 -7.50 8.16 5.20
N CYS A 28 -6.28 8.47 4.74
CA CYS A 28 -5.23 7.46 4.75
C CYS A 28 -4.70 7.30 6.17
N VAL A 29 -4.58 6.05 6.59
CA VAL A 29 -4.07 5.66 7.89
C VAL A 29 -2.91 4.71 7.67
N CYS A 30 -1.78 5.02 8.30
CA CYS A 30 -0.59 4.20 8.22
C CYS A 30 -0.50 3.30 9.44
N VAL A 31 -0.09 2.06 9.22
CA VAL A 31 0.19 1.10 10.27
C VAL A 31 1.45 1.56 10.99
N THR A 32 1.31 1.86 12.26
CA THR A 32 2.43 2.15 13.17
C THR A 32 2.71 0.90 14.01
N GLY A 33 3.93 0.75 14.56
CA GLY A 33 4.25 -0.40 15.42
C GLY A 33 4.65 -1.66 14.66
N SER A 34 4.07 -2.82 15.00
CA SER A 34 4.45 -4.13 14.45
C SER A 34 3.52 -4.62 13.34
N THR A 35 3.97 -5.66 12.62
CA THR A 35 3.11 -6.45 11.72
C THR A 35 1.92 -7.04 12.46
N VAL A 36 0.74 -6.96 11.84
CA VAL A 36 -0.53 -7.45 12.41
C VAL A 36 -1.39 -8.08 11.30
N ASN A 37 -2.18 -9.12 11.62
CA ASN A 37 -2.98 -9.79 10.58
C ASN A 37 -4.17 -8.91 10.16
N ALA A 38 -4.45 -8.89 8.86
CA ALA A 38 -5.70 -8.42 8.30
C ALA A 38 -6.69 -9.59 8.22
N ARG A 39 -7.93 -9.39 8.66
CA ARG A 39 -9.00 -10.40 8.66
C ARG A 39 -10.25 -9.92 7.93
N HIS A 40 -11.00 -10.88 7.40
CA HIS A 40 -12.25 -10.64 6.68
C HIS A 40 -13.38 -10.10 7.56
N THR A 41 -13.32 -10.36 8.86
CA THR A 41 -14.27 -9.85 9.85
C THR A 41 -13.51 -9.19 11.00
N ALA A 42 -14.18 -8.28 11.71
CA ALA A 42 -13.68 -7.67 12.94
C ALA A 42 -13.71 -8.69 14.11
N SER A 43 -12.92 -9.75 14.01
CA SER A 43 -12.78 -10.78 15.05
C SER A 43 -11.49 -11.59 14.86
N ILE A 44 -10.87 -12.03 15.95
CA ILE A 44 -9.70 -12.92 15.91
C ILE A 44 -10.03 -14.31 15.36
N HIS A 45 -11.30 -14.69 15.36
CA HIS A 45 -11.80 -15.93 14.76
C HIS A 45 -12.05 -15.79 13.24
N GLY A 46 -12.05 -14.56 12.71
CA GLY A 46 -12.15 -14.32 11.28
C GLY A 46 -10.97 -14.92 10.53
N HIS A 47 -11.18 -15.44 9.33
CA HIS A 47 -10.07 -15.94 8.53
C HIS A 47 -9.10 -14.81 8.17
N ILE A 48 -7.80 -15.13 8.18
CA ILE A 48 -6.73 -14.21 7.80
C ILE A 48 -6.78 -14.04 6.28
N ILE A 49 -6.86 -12.79 5.82
CA ILE A 49 -6.85 -12.43 4.41
C ILE A 49 -5.53 -11.78 3.99
N GLY A 50 -4.68 -11.47 4.96
CA GLY A 50 -3.35 -10.92 4.75
C GLY A 50 -2.71 -10.46 6.04
N GLN A 51 -1.59 -9.78 5.92
CA GLN A 51 -0.94 -9.07 7.01
C GLN A 51 -0.74 -7.63 6.56
N VAL A 52 -0.75 -6.72 7.53
CA VAL A 52 -0.33 -5.34 7.31
C VAL A 52 0.89 -5.06 8.16
N HIS A 53 1.80 -4.27 7.60
CA HIS A 53 3.14 -4.06 8.14
C HIS A 53 3.36 -2.60 8.50
N SER A 54 4.27 -2.37 9.44
CA SER A 54 4.68 -1.02 9.82
C SER A 54 5.09 -0.20 8.59
N GLY A 55 4.56 1.01 8.47
CA GLY A 55 4.79 1.90 7.33
C GLY A 55 3.87 1.69 6.12
N GLU A 56 3.03 0.65 6.10
CA GLU A 56 2.00 0.51 5.08
C GLU A 56 0.82 1.45 5.36
N CYS A 57 0.39 2.18 4.35
CA CYS A 57 -0.72 3.12 4.44
C CYS A 57 -1.92 2.64 3.63
N PHE A 58 -3.10 2.75 4.23
CA PHE A 58 -4.36 2.30 3.66
C PHE A 58 -5.40 3.40 3.78
N LYS A 59 -6.38 3.40 2.88
CA LYS A 59 -7.55 4.27 3.03
C LYS A 59 -8.50 3.68 4.07
N PHE A 60 -8.83 4.46 5.08
CA PHE A 60 -9.85 4.11 6.06
C PHE A 60 -11.24 4.22 5.43
N ASN A 61 -12.03 3.15 5.51
CA ASN A 61 -13.36 3.06 4.88
C ASN A 61 -14.51 3.42 5.83
N GLY A 62 -14.23 3.91 7.04
CA GLY A 62 -15.25 4.38 7.98
C GLY A 62 -15.67 3.36 9.05
N GLY A 63 -15.39 2.08 8.85
CA GLY A 63 -15.72 1.04 9.83
C GLY A 63 -14.73 1.00 10.99
N ILE A 64 -15.16 1.37 12.20
CA ILE A 64 -14.47 1.10 13.46
C ILE A 64 -15.33 0.14 14.26
N HIS A 65 -14.79 -1.01 14.63
CA HIS A 65 -15.49 -2.01 15.43
C HIS A 65 -14.65 -2.39 16.64
N THR A 66 -15.29 -2.61 17.79
CA THR A 66 -14.64 -3.17 18.97
C THR A 66 -15.12 -4.59 19.17
N ALA A 67 -14.21 -5.57 19.09
CA ALA A 67 -14.51 -6.99 19.23
C ALA A 67 -13.27 -7.75 19.67
N ASP A 68 -13.45 -8.79 20.48
CA ASP A 68 -12.39 -9.66 21.02
C ASP A 68 -11.28 -8.89 21.77
N GLY A 69 -11.63 -7.76 22.38
CA GLY A 69 -10.66 -6.88 23.07
C GLY A 69 -9.85 -5.97 22.15
N TYR A 70 -10.18 -5.91 20.86
CA TYR A 70 -9.45 -5.15 19.84
C TYR A 70 -10.33 -4.09 19.17
N THR A 71 -9.70 -2.99 18.74
CA THR A 71 -10.28 -2.03 17.81
C THR A 71 -9.88 -2.38 16.39
N TRP A 72 -10.86 -2.71 15.56
CA TRP A 72 -10.72 -3.10 14.16
C TRP A 72 -11.05 -1.92 13.25
N TYR A 73 -10.16 -1.67 12.28
CA TYR A 73 -10.32 -0.61 11.29
C TYR A 73 -10.56 -1.21 9.90
N GLN A 74 -11.60 -0.74 9.21
CA GLN A 74 -11.87 -1.12 7.85
C GLN A 74 -10.96 -0.34 6.88
N LEU A 75 -10.09 -1.04 6.16
CA LEU A 75 -9.06 -0.45 5.30
C LEU A 75 -9.25 -0.80 3.81
N GLN A 76 -8.70 0.03 2.92
CA GLN A 76 -8.70 -0.18 1.46
C GLN A 76 -7.30 0.14 0.88
N HIS A 77 -6.75 -0.78 0.09
CA HIS A 77 -5.46 -0.60 -0.61
C HIS A 77 -5.64 0.26 -1.87
N VAL A 78 -5.20 1.51 -1.88
CA VAL A 78 -5.50 2.45 -3.00
C VAL A 78 -4.52 2.29 -4.18
N HIS A 79 -3.25 2.00 -3.89
CA HIS A 79 -2.21 1.87 -4.94
C HIS A 79 -2.46 0.67 -5.85
N GLY A 80 -2.64 -0.52 -5.27
CA GLY A 80 -2.97 -1.72 -6.03
C GLY A 80 -4.31 -1.64 -6.77
N GLN A 81 -5.27 -0.85 -6.29
CA GLN A 81 -6.52 -0.59 -7.03
C GLN A 81 -6.26 0.12 -8.36
N LEU A 82 -5.37 1.12 -8.37
CA LEU A 82 -5.02 1.85 -9.60
C LEU A 82 -4.17 0.98 -10.55
N GLU A 83 -3.18 0.28 -10.00
CA GLU A 83 -2.20 -0.47 -10.79
C GLU A 83 -2.76 -1.76 -11.38
N SER A 84 -3.60 -2.48 -10.64
CA SER A 84 -4.06 -3.81 -11.04
C SER A 84 -5.49 -4.15 -10.65
N GLY A 85 -6.24 -3.22 -10.05
CA GLY A 85 -7.52 -3.52 -9.42
C GLY A 85 -7.36 -4.49 -8.23
N CYS A 86 -6.22 -4.48 -7.54
CA CYS A 86 -5.83 -5.41 -6.48
C CYS A 86 -5.76 -6.89 -6.92
N ARG A 87 -5.32 -7.15 -8.15
CA ARG A 87 -5.10 -8.50 -8.71
C ARG A 87 -3.60 -8.80 -8.92
N PRO A 88 -3.17 -10.06 -8.75
CA PRO A 88 -1.80 -10.47 -9.06
C PRO A 88 -1.65 -10.66 -10.57
N LEU A 89 -1.52 -9.56 -11.32
CA LEU A 89 -1.39 -9.64 -12.78
C LEU A 89 -0.06 -10.30 -13.16
N ASP A 90 -0.09 -11.05 -14.26
CA ASP A 90 1.12 -11.56 -14.89
C ASP A 90 2.03 -10.39 -15.31
N CYS A 91 3.32 -10.70 -15.45
CA CYS A 91 4.27 -9.75 -15.97
C CYS A 91 3.91 -9.36 -17.41
N LYS A 92 3.83 -8.07 -17.67
CA LYS A 92 3.63 -7.51 -19.00
C LYS A 92 4.79 -6.61 -19.35
N TRP A 93 5.30 -6.75 -20.58
CA TRP A 93 6.29 -5.82 -21.11
C TRP A 93 5.65 -4.43 -21.26
N ASP A 94 6.22 -3.45 -20.56
CA ASP A 94 5.73 -2.08 -20.50
C ASP A 94 6.91 -1.09 -20.38
N VAL A 95 7.07 -0.25 -21.41
CA VAL A 95 8.14 0.75 -21.55
C VAL A 95 9.51 0.20 -21.12
N ASN A 96 10.11 -0.59 -22.01
CA ASN A 96 11.49 -1.10 -21.93
C ASN A 96 11.78 -2.08 -20.78
N SER A 97 10.79 -2.53 -20.00
CA SER A 97 10.96 -3.57 -18.99
C SER A 97 9.64 -4.28 -18.68
N ASN A 98 9.69 -5.41 -17.96
CA ASN A 98 8.49 -6.05 -17.43
C ASN A 98 7.96 -5.29 -16.23
N SER A 99 6.65 -5.04 -16.20
CA SER A 99 5.85 -4.60 -15.04
C SER A 99 5.00 -5.77 -14.55
N CYS A 100 5.04 -6.08 -13.26
CA CYS A 100 4.42 -7.30 -12.72
C CYS A 100 3.50 -7.04 -11.52
N GLY A 101 2.47 -7.89 -11.38
CA GLY A 101 1.77 -8.11 -10.12
C GLY A 101 0.92 -6.95 -9.62
N TYR A 102 0.72 -6.90 -8.31
CA TYR A 102 -0.25 -6.01 -7.66
C TYR A 102 0.05 -4.54 -7.84
N LEU A 103 1.33 -4.18 -7.90
CA LEU A 103 1.78 -2.79 -7.93
C LEU A 103 2.51 -2.46 -9.24
N GLN A 104 2.41 -3.32 -10.25
CA GLN A 104 3.08 -3.16 -11.55
C GLN A 104 4.58 -2.83 -11.39
N ILE A 105 5.27 -3.57 -10.51
CA ILE A 105 6.68 -3.34 -10.20
C ILE A 105 7.51 -3.69 -11.42
N LYS A 106 8.43 -2.77 -11.79
CA LYS A 106 9.36 -2.99 -12.91
C LYS A 106 10.61 -3.75 -12.47
N GLN A 107 11.26 -4.46 -13.40
CA GLN A 107 12.52 -5.18 -13.12
C GLN A 107 13.56 -4.31 -12.39
N VAL A 108 13.87 -3.12 -12.91
CA VAL A 108 14.87 -2.22 -12.28
C VAL A 108 14.40 -1.76 -10.90
N TYR A 109 13.10 -1.51 -10.72
CA TYR A 109 12.53 -1.15 -9.42
C TYR A 109 12.75 -2.28 -8.39
N TRP A 110 12.49 -3.53 -8.79
CA TRP A 110 12.69 -4.71 -7.94
C TRP A 110 14.16 -4.94 -7.60
N GLU A 111 15.05 -4.70 -8.56
CA GLU A 111 16.48 -4.73 -8.30
C GLU A 111 16.88 -3.68 -7.27
N ASP A 112 16.32 -2.48 -7.39
CA ASP A 112 16.66 -1.37 -6.51
C ASP A 112 16.08 -1.49 -5.10
N CYS A 113 14.98 -2.22 -4.93
CA CYS A 113 14.40 -2.53 -3.62
C CYS A 113 15.06 -3.73 -2.91
N GLY A 114 16.14 -4.28 -3.47
CA GLY A 114 16.93 -5.34 -2.85
C GLY A 114 16.55 -6.76 -3.26
N LYS A 115 15.82 -6.93 -4.37
CA LYS A 115 15.49 -8.24 -4.96
C LYS A 115 14.76 -9.23 -4.03
N PRO A 116 13.75 -8.81 -3.24
CA PRO A 116 13.05 -9.72 -2.33
C PRO A 116 12.23 -10.78 -3.10
N GLY A 117 11.90 -11.89 -2.44
CA GLY A 117 10.97 -12.90 -2.97
C GLY A 117 11.50 -13.79 -4.10
N GLY A 118 12.83 -13.82 -4.31
CA GLY A 118 13.50 -14.75 -5.24
C GLY A 118 13.42 -14.36 -6.72
N SER A 119 12.31 -13.78 -7.18
CA SER A 119 12.18 -13.20 -8.51
C SER A 119 11.22 -12.01 -8.52
N LEU A 120 11.33 -11.15 -9.54
CA LEU A 120 10.39 -10.05 -9.76
C LEU A 120 8.94 -10.55 -9.76
N GLU A 121 8.66 -11.61 -10.51
CA GLU A 121 7.31 -12.12 -10.68
C GLU A 121 6.74 -12.70 -9.38
N ALA A 122 7.52 -13.56 -8.70
CA ALA A 122 7.10 -14.17 -7.44
C ALA A 122 6.82 -13.09 -6.38
N CYS A 123 7.73 -12.12 -6.26
CA CYS A 123 7.55 -11.02 -5.33
C CYS A 123 6.37 -10.12 -5.69
N SER A 124 6.21 -9.77 -6.97
CA SER A 124 5.15 -8.85 -7.39
C SER A 124 3.75 -9.46 -7.29
N LYS A 125 3.65 -10.80 -7.42
CA LYS A 125 2.41 -11.57 -7.24
C LYS A 125 2.11 -11.91 -5.77
N ASP A 126 3.02 -11.59 -4.85
CA ASP A 126 2.78 -11.65 -3.42
C ASP A 126 2.60 -10.22 -2.87
N LYS A 127 1.45 -9.92 -2.24
CA LYS A 127 1.17 -8.55 -1.78
C LYS A 127 2.19 -8.08 -0.76
N HIS A 128 2.63 -8.98 0.11
CA HIS A 128 3.57 -8.64 1.16
C HIS A 128 4.95 -8.27 0.59
N CYS A 129 5.50 -9.13 -0.27
CA CYS A 129 6.78 -8.88 -0.92
C CYS A 129 6.73 -7.63 -1.80
N ALA A 130 5.65 -7.45 -2.57
CA ALA A 130 5.46 -6.26 -3.41
C ALA A 130 5.45 -4.97 -2.57
N SER A 131 4.69 -4.95 -1.46
CA SER A 131 4.66 -3.80 -0.55
C SER A 131 6.02 -3.55 0.11
N GLN A 132 6.71 -4.59 0.59
CA GLN A 132 8.06 -4.46 1.16
C GLN A 132 9.04 -3.89 0.14
N CYS A 133 8.97 -4.33 -1.12
CA CYS A 133 9.78 -3.79 -2.19
C CYS A 133 9.53 -2.28 -2.38
N VAL A 134 8.28 -1.82 -2.39
CA VAL A 134 7.99 -0.38 -2.44
C VAL A 134 8.59 0.35 -1.24
N GLN A 135 8.44 -0.18 -0.02
CA GLN A 135 9.01 0.44 1.18
C GLN A 135 10.54 0.56 1.14
N HIS A 136 11.23 -0.50 0.71
CA HIS A 136 12.68 -0.48 0.54
C HIS A 136 13.11 0.54 -0.52
N TYR A 137 12.37 0.61 -1.64
CA TYR A 137 12.63 1.58 -2.70
C TYR A 137 12.48 3.02 -2.20
N MET A 138 11.41 3.31 -1.44
CA MET A 138 11.22 4.63 -0.83
C MET A 138 12.32 4.94 0.19
N SER A 139 12.64 3.99 1.08
CA SER A 139 13.73 4.16 2.05
C SER A 139 15.08 4.46 1.39
N ARG A 140 15.32 3.90 0.20
CA ARG A 140 16.54 4.13 -0.56
C ARG A 140 16.61 5.54 -1.16
N TYR A 141 15.51 6.05 -1.69
CA TYR A 141 15.54 7.24 -2.56
C TYR A 141 14.92 8.50 -1.98
N ILE A 142 13.98 8.39 -1.04
CA ILE A 142 13.15 9.53 -0.66
C ILE A 142 13.95 10.69 -0.05
N ASN A 143 14.91 10.37 0.82
CA ASN A 143 15.80 11.35 1.43
C ASN A 143 16.83 11.86 0.43
N HIS A 144 17.36 10.96 -0.41
CA HIS A 144 18.39 11.30 -1.40
C HIS A 144 17.90 12.36 -2.40
N TYR A 145 16.64 12.27 -2.82
CA TYR A 145 16.02 13.24 -3.74
C TYR A 145 15.25 14.37 -3.04
N GLY A 146 15.31 14.45 -1.70
CA GLY A 146 14.62 15.48 -0.92
C GLY A 146 13.11 15.51 -1.18
N CYS A 147 12.50 14.33 -1.28
CA CYS A 147 11.05 14.16 -1.42
C CYS A 147 10.39 14.19 -0.03
N ALA A 148 9.13 14.63 0.03
CA ALA A 148 8.39 14.62 1.29
C ALA A 148 8.00 13.18 1.65
N HIS A 149 7.99 12.84 2.94
CA HIS A 149 7.55 11.52 3.43
C HIS A 149 6.04 11.43 3.46
N ASN A 150 5.42 11.42 2.28
CA ASN A 150 3.99 11.55 2.14
C ASN A 150 3.43 10.79 0.92
N CYS A 151 2.12 10.58 0.89
CA CYS A 151 1.45 9.77 -0.13
C CYS A 151 1.71 10.27 -1.56
N GLU A 152 1.78 11.59 -1.76
CA GLU A 152 2.06 12.16 -3.08
C GLU A 152 3.45 11.76 -3.58
N SER A 153 4.48 11.95 -2.75
CA SER A 153 5.85 11.62 -3.15
C SER A 153 6.01 10.13 -3.39
N TYR A 154 5.42 9.27 -2.55
CA TYR A 154 5.47 7.82 -2.71
C TYR A 154 4.81 7.40 -4.03
N ALA A 155 3.61 7.90 -4.32
CA ALA A 155 2.90 7.58 -5.56
C ALA A 155 3.68 8.06 -6.81
N ARG A 156 4.20 9.29 -6.75
CA ARG A 156 4.94 9.89 -7.86
C ARG A 156 6.31 9.23 -8.08
N MET A 157 6.99 8.82 -7.02
CA MET A 157 8.24 8.04 -7.11
C MET A 157 7.98 6.62 -7.61
N HIS A 158 6.85 6.02 -7.25
CA HIS A 158 6.46 4.72 -7.80
C HIS A 158 6.26 4.79 -9.31
N ASN A 159 5.55 5.80 -9.78
CA ASN A 159 5.28 6.00 -11.21
C ASN A 159 6.48 6.51 -12.01
N GLY A 160 7.27 7.42 -11.43
CA GLY A 160 8.31 8.18 -12.13
C GLY A 160 9.75 7.83 -11.77
N GLY A 161 9.97 6.79 -10.95
CA GLY A 161 11.30 6.37 -10.51
C GLY A 161 11.87 7.24 -9.37
N PRO A 162 13.19 7.19 -9.12
CA PRO A 162 13.78 7.68 -7.88
C PRO A 162 13.53 9.16 -7.58
N ALA A 163 13.52 10.02 -8.62
CA ALA A 163 13.26 11.45 -8.51
C ALA A 163 11.80 11.82 -8.85
N GLY A 164 10.88 10.85 -8.95
CA GLY A 164 9.54 11.05 -9.50
C GLY A 164 8.72 12.13 -8.81
N CYS A 165 8.97 12.41 -7.52
CA CYS A 165 8.35 13.52 -6.77
C CYS A 165 8.71 14.92 -7.31
N LYS A 166 9.77 15.04 -8.12
CA LYS A 166 10.22 16.30 -8.74
C LYS A 166 9.72 16.44 -10.18
N HIS A 167 9.29 15.35 -10.82
CA HIS A 167 8.88 15.37 -12.22
C HIS A 167 7.42 15.79 -12.37
N THR A 168 7.13 16.74 -13.25
CA THR A 168 5.75 17.22 -13.47
C THR A 168 4.88 16.21 -14.19
N ASN A 169 5.45 15.31 -15.00
CA ASN A 169 4.73 14.26 -15.71
C ASN A 169 4.10 13.20 -14.77
N THR A 170 4.53 13.11 -13.51
CA THR A 170 3.92 12.21 -12.51
C THR A 170 2.70 12.82 -11.81
N LEU A 171 2.42 14.11 -12.02
CA LEU A 171 1.26 14.78 -11.42
C LEU A 171 -0.07 14.20 -11.92
N GLY A 172 -0.15 13.82 -13.19
CA GLY A 172 -1.35 13.16 -13.73
C GLY A 172 -1.64 11.82 -13.07
N TYR A 173 -0.58 11.05 -12.78
CA TYR A 173 -0.69 9.81 -12.01
C TYR A 173 -1.15 10.09 -10.56
N TRP A 174 -0.56 11.09 -9.91
CA TRP A 174 -0.98 11.52 -8.57
C TRP A 174 -2.44 11.96 -8.52
N ASN A 175 -2.92 12.74 -9.49
CA ASN A 175 -4.33 13.16 -9.54
C ASN A 175 -5.28 11.94 -9.64
N ASN A 176 -4.88 10.88 -10.36
CA ASN A 176 -5.64 9.63 -10.42
C ASN A 176 -5.65 8.89 -9.08
N ILE A 177 -4.52 8.84 -8.37
CA ILE A 177 -4.41 8.31 -6.99
C ILE A 177 -5.29 9.14 -6.05
N GLN A 178 -5.22 10.47 -6.13
CA GLN A 178 -5.92 11.41 -5.27
C GLN A 178 -7.44 11.30 -5.45
N SER A 179 -7.93 11.21 -6.69
CA SER A 179 -9.36 11.00 -6.99
C SER A 179 -9.92 9.68 -6.44
N ARG A 180 -9.06 8.71 -6.12
CA ARG A 180 -9.43 7.44 -5.46
C ARG A 180 -9.41 7.52 -3.93
N GLY A 181 -9.05 8.69 -3.39
CA GLY A 181 -9.21 9.05 -1.98
C GLY A 181 -7.92 9.28 -1.20
N CYS A 182 -6.74 9.22 -1.82
CA CYS A 182 -5.50 9.59 -1.13
C CYS A 182 -5.36 11.11 -1.00
N ARG A 183 -4.82 11.63 0.12
CA ARG A 183 -4.45 13.05 0.26
C ARG A 183 -2.94 13.19 0.43
N ALA A 184 -2.37 14.29 -0.07
CA ALA A 184 -0.93 14.50 -0.11
C ALA A 184 -0.26 14.44 1.27
N ASN A 185 -0.91 14.94 2.33
CA ASN A 185 -0.35 15.08 3.69
C ASN A 185 -0.87 14.02 4.68
N SER A 186 -1.11 12.80 4.21
CA SER A 186 -1.54 11.69 5.06
C SER A 186 -0.38 10.78 5.42
#